data_AF-A0A957WV39-F1
#
_entry.id   AF-A0A957WV39-F1
#
_cell.length_a   1.000
_cell.length_b   1.000
_cell.length_c   1.000
_cell.angle_alpha   90.00
_cell.angle_beta   90.00
_cell.angle_gamma   90.00
#
_symmetry.space_group_name_H-M   'P 1'
#
loop_
_entity.id
_entity.type
_entity.pdbx_description
1 polymer ?
#
loop_
_entity_poly.entity_id
_entity_poly.type
_entity_poly.pdbx_seq_one_letter_code
_entity_poly.pdbx_strand_id
1 'polypeptide(L)'
;MTNHQESLRGFPGFLQDVNQHVDRAIAQGMSTRSFVLQIAERYSYIRLADLYRPLRFLRQLSGQPPVCFGASGFRRDLVDDQEPARHYTAFVFVGYWLPTLLATPILWAWEILGFVRYGWQWSQPDIRSGTIGIRHGRCVRKQGP
;
A
#
# COMPACT_ATOMS: atom_id res chain seq x y z
N MET A 1 14.10 27.47 -13.83
CA MET A 1 12.69 27.00 -13.76
C MET A 1 12.60 25.93 -12.67
N THR A 2 12.15 26.38 -11.49
CA THR A 2 11.59 25.65 -10.32
C THR A 2 12.05 24.21 -10.03
N ASN A 3 13.14 24.07 -9.27
CA ASN A 3 13.40 22.89 -8.44
C ASN A 3 12.52 22.94 -7.18
N HIS A 4 11.24 22.55 -7.29
CA HIS A 4 10.36 22.31 -6.14
C HIS A 4 10.43 20.84 -5.64
N GLN A 5 11.50 20.12 -5.95
CA GLN A 5 11.73 18.73 -5.51
C GLN A 5 12.37 18.60 -4.13
N GLU A 6 12.42 19.67 -3.32
CA GLU A 6 12.77 19.57 -1.91
C GLU A 6 11.59 19.01 -1.10
N SER A 7 11.61 17.69 -0.91
CA SER A 7 11.20 17.04 0.33
C SER A 7 9.77 17.26 0.83
N LEU A 8 8.76 16.88 0.04
CA LEU A 8 7.56 16.33 0.66
C LEU A 8 7.86 14.86 1.02
N ARG A 9 8.58 14.66 2.14
CA ARG A 9 8.73 13.36 2.79
C ARG A 9 7.50 13.11 3.65
N GLY A 10 7.02 11.87 3.68
CA GLY A 10 5.88 11.43 4.47
C GLY A 10 4.54 11.48 3.73
N PHE A 11 3.45 11.59 4.49
CA PHE A 11 2.09 11.56 3.97
C PHE A 11 1.79 12.63 2.89
N PRO A 12 2.22 13.91 3.03
CA PRO A 12 1.96 14.91 1.99
C PRO A 12 2.60 14.55 0.64
N GLY A 13 3.81 13.98 0.67
CA GLY A 13 4.49 13.53 -0.54
C GLY A 13 3.81 12.33 -1.17
N PHE A 14 3.41 11.37 -0.35
CA PHE A 14 2.65 10.22 -0.79
C PHE A 14 1.34 10.65 -1.48
N LEU A 15 0.56 11.54 -0.85
CA LEU A 15 -0.69 12.03 -1.40
C LEU A 15 -0.48 12.78 -2.73
N GLN A 16 0.54 13.64 -2.80
CA GLN A 16 0.87 14.36 -4.02
C GLN A 16 1.27 13.42 -5.16
N ASP A 17 2.14 12.43 -4.92
CA ASP A 17 2.57 11.46 -5.94
C ASP A 17 1.38 10.64 -6.43
N VAL A 18 0.51 10.17 -5.53
CA VAL A 18 -0.74 9.47 -5.88
C VAL A 18 -1.64 10.34 -6.76
N ASN A 19 -1.86 11.61 -6.41
CA ASN A 19 -2.71 12.50 -7.20
C ASN A 19 -2.14 12.70 -8.62
N GLN A 20 -0.82 12.91 -8.76
CA GLN A 20 -0.19 13.00 -10.08
C GLN A 20 -0.38 11.71 -10.90
N HIS A 21 -0.33 10.55 -10.25
CA HIS A 21 -0.59 9.27 -10.90
C HIS A 21 -2.07 9.11 -11.31
N VAL A 22 -3.02 9.60 -10.50
CA VAL A 22 -4.44 9.64 -10.84
C VAL A 22 -4.69 10.53 -12.07
N ASP A 23 -4.16 11.75 -12.07
CA ASP A 23 -4.31 12.69 -13.19
C ASP A 23 -3.77 12.10 -14.51
N ARG A 24 -2.61 11.45 -14.44
CA ARG A 24 -2.02 10.74 -15.59
C ARG A 24 -2.87 9.54 -16.03
N ALA A 25 -3.39 8.77 -15.09
CA ALA A 25 -4.24 7.61 -15.39
C ALA A 25 -5.50 8.05 -16.15
N ILE A 26 -6.17 9.12 -15.69
CA ILE A 26 -7.35 9.70 -16.35
C ILE A 26 -6.99 10.20 -17.75
N ALA A 27 -5.91 10.99 -17.88
CA ALA A 27 -5.48 11.53 -19.17
C ALA A 27 -5.13 10.44 -20.19
N GLN A 28 -4.66 9.27 -19.73
CA GLN A 28 -4.29 8.14 -20.58
C GLN A 28 -5.44 7.14 -20.80
N GLY A 29 -6.62 7.36 -20.22
CA GLY A 29 -7.72 6.38 -20.24
C GLY A 29 -7.35 5.04 -19.58
N MET A 30 -6.47 5.08 -18.58
CA MET A 30 -6.01 3.89 -17.88
C MET A 30 -7.13 3.28 -17.06
N SER A 31 -7.36 1.97 -17.20
CA SER A 31 -8.33 1.28 -16.35
C SER A 31 -7.94 1.36 -14.88
N THR A 32 -8.93 1.42 -13.98
CA THR A 32 -8.70 1.35 -12.53
C THR A 32 -7.85 0.15 -12.13
N ARG A 33 -8.02 -1.01 -12.78
CA ARG A 33 -7.19 -2.21 -12.51
C ARG A 33 -5.72 -1.93 -12.76
N SER A 34 -5.39 -1.34 -13.90
CA SER A 34 -4.01 -1.00 -14.26
C SER A 34 -3.43 0.04 -13.30
N PHE A 35 -4.24 1.02 -12.89
CA PHE A 35 -3.85 2.02 -11.91
C PHE A 35 -3.51 1.38 -10.55
N VAL A 36 -4.38 0.50 -10.03
CA VAL A 36 -4.13 -0.16 -8.74
C VAL A 36 -2.90 -1.05 -8.80
N LEU A 37 -2.65 -1.73 -9.93
CA LEU A 37 -1.42 -2.50 -10.13
C LEU A 37 -0.17 -1.61 -10.11
N GLN A 38 -0.23 -0.45 -10.77
CA GLN A 38 0.87 0.50 -10.81
C GLN A 38 1.23 1.02 -9.42
N ILE A 39 0.25 1.47 -8.64
CA ILE A 39 0.50 1.99 -7.28
C ILE A 39 0.94 0.87 -6.33
N ALA A 40 0.40 -0.35 -6.47
CA ALA A 40 0.80 -1.48 -5.65
C ALA A 40 2.24 -1.91 -5.93
N GLU A 41 2.66 -1.93 -7.19
CA GLU A 41 4.07 -2.18 -7.53
C GLU A 41 4.98 -1.08 -6.97
N ARG A 42 4.59 0.18 -7.14
CA ARG A 42 5.42 1.35 -6.77
C ARG A 42 5.59 1.52 -5.26
N TYR A 43 4.52 1.38 -4.49
CA TYR A 43 4.52 1.69 -3.06
C TYR A 43 4.57 0.45 -2.17
N SER A 44 4.08 -0.70 -2.64
CA SER A 44 4.06 -1.95 -1.85
C SER A 44 4.95 -3.07 -2.39
N TYR A 45 5.61 -2.83 -3.53
CA TYR A 45 6.43 -3.82 -4.26
C TYR A 45 5.67 -5.08 -4.69
N ILE A 46 4.35 -4.98 -4.84
CA ILE A 46 3.51 -6.11 -5.27
C ILE A 46 3.62 -6.25 -6.79
N ARG A 47 4.29 -7.31 -7.24
CA ARG A 47 4.42 -7.66 -8.66
C ARG A 47 3.68 -8.96 -8.95
N LEU A 48 2.62 -8.89 -9.77
CA LEU A 48 1.85 -10.07 -10.16
C LEU A 48 2.69 -11.11 -10.94
N ALA A 49 3.73 -10.68 -11.65
CA ALA A 49 4.62 -11.59 -12.37
C ALA A 49 5.32 -12.59 -11.44
N ASP A 50 5.58 -12.19 -10.20
CA ASP A 50 6.28 -13.02 -9.21
C ASP A 50 5.33 -13.91 -8.40
N LEU A 51 4.02 -13.82 -8.63
CA LEU A 51 3.01 -14.66 -7.96
C LEU A 51 3.20 -16.15 -8.28
N TYR A 52 3.76 -16.46 -9.46
CA TYR A 52 4.16 -17.82 -9.86
C TYR A 52 5.46 -18.31 -9.19
N ARG A 53 6.15 -17.44 -8.44
CA ARG A 53 7.40 -17.74 -7.72
C ARG A 53 7.23 -17.35 -6.24
N PRO A 54 6.52 -18.17 -5.44
CA PRO A 54 6.04 -17.78 -4.11
C PRO A 54 7.15 -17.31 -3.17
N LEU A 55 8.33 -17.95 -3.19
CA LEU A 55 9.47 -17.52 -2.37
C LEU A 55 9.98 -16.12 -2.74
N ARG A 56 9.97 -15.77 -4.03
CA ARG A 56 10.38 -14.44 -4.51
C ARG A 56 9.32 -13.40 -4.15
N PHE A 57 8.05 -13.75 -4.30
CA PHE A 57 6.93 -12.92 -3.88
C PHE A 57 6.98 -12.62 -2.37
N LEU A 58 7.21 -13.64 -1.53
CA LEU A 58 7.38 -13.45 -0.08
C LEU A 58 8.58 -12.56 0.26
N ARG A 59 9.70 -12.70 -0.47
CA ARG A 59 10.85 -11.80 -0.31
C ARG A 59 10.52 -10.36 -0.69
N GLN A 60 9.72 -10.13 -1.74
CA GLN A 60 9.26 -8.78 -2.13
C GLN A 60 8.35 -8.16 -1.07
N LEU A 61 7.42 -8.97 -0.54
CA LEU A 61 6.57 -8.62 0.58
C LEU A 61 7.36 -8.31 1.87
N SER A 62 8.65 -8.64 1.93
CA SER A 62 9.54 -8.28 3.04
C SER A 62 10.53 -7.16 2.72
N GLY A 63 10.68 -6.79 1.44
CA GLY A 63 11.70 -5.85 0.95
C GLY A 63 11.25 -4.39 0.95
N GLN A 64 12.18 -3.48 0.66
CA GLN A 64 11.85 -2.05 0.52
C GLN A 64 11.13 -1.79 -0.82
N PRO A 65 10.06 -0.98 -0.83
CA PRO A 65 9.38 -0.61 -2.05
C PRO A 65 10.24 0.34 -2.91
N PRO A 66 10.00 0.38 -4.24
CA PRO A 66 10.71 1.28 -5.14
C PRO A 66 10.65 2.75 -4.72
N VAL A 67 9.54 3.18 -4.11
CA VAL A 67 9.37 4.54 -3.58
C VAL A 67 9.03 4.46 -2.10
N CYS A 68 9.85 5.13 -1.29
CA CYS A 68 9.72 5.24 0.15
C CYS A 68 9.41 6.69 0.51
N PHE A 69 8.46 6.90 1.42
CA PHE A 69 8.05 8.24 1.84
C PHE A 69 8.43 8.51 3.30
N GLY A 70 8.66 7.47 4.11
CA GLY A 70 8.79 7.64 5.55
C GLY A 70 7.44 7.84 6.26
N ALA A 71 7.46 7.84 7.59
CA ALA A 71 6.25 7.94 8.42
C ALA A 71 5.79 9.39 8.74
N SER A 72 6.53 10.42 8.32
CA SER A 72 6.22 11.81 8.66
C SER A 72 4.82 12.22 8.18
N GLY A 73 4.07 12.98 8.97
CA GLY A 73 2.74 13.47 8.60
C GLY A 73 1.63 12.41 8.51
N PHE A 74 1.94 11.11 8.66
CA PHE A 74 0.92 10.10 8.84
C PHE A 74 0.32 10.20 10.25
N ARG A 75 -0.95 9.80 10.34
CA ARG A 75 -1.66 9.69 11.61
C ARG A 75 -0.99 8.66 12.51
N ARG A 76 -0.48 9.09 13.67
CA ARG A 76 0.26 8.25 14.64
C ARG A 76 -0.53 7.06 15.18
N ASP A 77 -1.87 7.12 15.15
CA ASP A 77 -2.74 6.03 15.60
C ASP A 77 -2.94 4.94 14.53
N LEU A 78 -2.39 5.14 13.33
CA LEU A 78 -2.47 4.26 12.17
C LEU A 78 -1.10 3.80 11.67
N VAL A 79 -0.01 4.21 12.31
CA VAL A 79 1.35 3.88 11.88
C VAL A 79 2.24 3.54 13.06
N ASP A 80 3.01 2.48 12.94
CA ASP A 80 4.10 2.10 13.84
C ASP A 80 5.35 1.59 13.09
N ASP A 81 5.31 1.57 11.76
CA ASP A 81 6.45 1.29 10.90
C ASP A 81 7.09 2.57 10.32
N GLN A 82 8.23 2.39 9.64
CA GLN A 82 8.93 3.49 8.97
C GLN A 82 8.36 3.80 7.57
N GLU A 83 7.52 2.95 6.99
CA GLU A 83 7.01 3.10 5.62
C GLU A 83 5.49 2.87 5.52
N PRO A 84 4.66 3.74 6.12
CA PRO A 84 3.23 3.47 6.24
C PRO A 84 2.49 3.46 4.91
N ALA A 85 3.00 4.20 3.92
CA ALA A 85 2.50 4.22 2.54
C ALA A 85 2.51 2.81 1.93
N ARG A 86 3.53 2.00 2.27
CA ARG A 86 3.67 0.64 1.81
C ARG A 86 2.57 -0.26 2.36
N HIS A 87 2.44 -0.27 3.68
CA HIS A 87 1.46 -1.08 4.39
C HIS A 87 0.05 -0.72 3.92
N TYR A 88 -0.28 0.56 3.92
CA TYR A 88 -1.56 1.07 3.45
C TYR A 88 -1.88 0.64 2.00
N THR A 89 -0.93 0.83 1.07
CA THR A 89 -1.15 0.49 -0.34
C THR A 89 -1.31 -1.01 -0.56
N ALA A 90 -0.60 -1.85 0.20
CA ALA A 90 -0.78 -3.30 0.15
C ALA A 90 -2.22 -3.69 0.51
N PHE A 91 -2.83 -3.06 1.51
CA PHE A 91 -4.22 -3.35 1.88
C PHE A 91 -5.25 -2.71 0.95
N VAL A 92 -4.94 -1.57 0.32
CA VAL A 92 -5.74 -1.06 -0.81
C VAL A 92 -5.75 -2.07 -1.94
N PHE A 93 -4.59 -2.67 -2.27
CA PHE A 93 -4.50 -3.75 -3.23
C PHE A 93 -5.39 -4.92 -2.78
N VAL A 94 -5.16 -5.50 -1.60
CA VAL A 94 -5.94 -6.64 -1.09
C VAL A 94 -7.46 -6.38 -1.14
N GLY A 95 -7.91 -5.20 -0.71
CA GLY A 95 -9.33 -4.82 -0.74
C GLY A 95 -9.92 -4.61 -2.14
N TYR A 96 -9.09 -4.27 -3.13
CA TYR A 96 -9.52 -4.17 -4.52
C TYR A 96 -9.83 -5.55 -5.11
N TRP A 97 -8.95 -6.55 -4.91
CA TRP A 97 -9.15 -7.88 -5.50
C TRP A 97 -10.10 -8.77 -4.70
N LEU A 98 -10.08 -8.68 -3.36
CA LEU A 98 -10.76 -9.65 -2.51
C LEU A 98 -12.01 -9.09 -1.81
N PRO A 99 -13.05 -9.91 -1.62
CA PRO A 99 -14.15 -9.56 -0.70
C PRO A 99 -13.63 -9.52 0.74
N THR A 100 -14.31 -8.77 1.61
CA THR A 100 -13.90 -8.59 3.03
C THR A 100 -13.68 -9.91 3.75
N LEU A 101 -14.52 -10.92 3.52
CA LEU A 101 -14.39 -12.24 4.14
C LEU A 101 -13.04 -12.92 3.84
N LEU A 102 -12.43 -12.62 2.68
CA LEU A 102 -11.11 -13.16 2.30
C LEU A 102 -9.97 -12.18 2.61
N ALA A 103 -10.23 -10.87 2.54
CA ALA A 103 -9.25 -9.85 2.87
C ALA A 103 -8.90 -9.83 4.36
N THR A 104 -9.88 -10.09 5.25
CA THR A 104 -9.67 -10.10 6.70
C THR A 104 -8.71 -11.21 7.14
N PRO A 105 -8.84 -12.48 6.71
CA PRO A 105 -7.83 -13.51 6.97
C PRO A 105 -6.43 -13.15 6.48
N ILE A 106 -6.30 -12.45 5.36
CA ILE A 106 -4.98 -12.02 4.84
C ILE A 106 -4.37 -10.95 5.74
N LEU A 107 -5.17 -9.99 6.21
CA LEU A 107 -4.72 -9.02 7.22
C LEU A 107 -4.22 -9.72 8.49
N TRP A 108 -4.99 -10.69 8.99
CA TRP A 108 -4.58 -11.46 10.17
C TRP A 108 -3.34 -12.33 9.92
N ALA A 109 -3.22 -12.96 8.76
CA ALA A 109 -2.03 -13.72 8.40
C ALA A 109 -0.79 -12.82 8.32
N TRP A 110 -0.94 -11.62 7.76
CA TRP A 110 0.12 -10.62 7.71
C TRP A 110 0.56 -10.20 9.11
N GLU A 111 -0.41 -9.93 9.98
CA GLU A 111 -0.16 -9.57 11.37
C GLU A 111 0.51 -10.70 12.16
N ILE A 112 0.07 -11.95 11.98
CA ILE A 112 0.70 -13.13 12.62
C ILE A 112 2.16 -13.28 12.16
N LEU A 113 2.44 -13.07 10.87
CA LEU A 113 3.81 -13.08 10.36
C LEU A 113 4.64 -11.93 10.91
N GLY A 114 4.05 -10.73 11.05
CA GLY A 114 4.66 -9.58 11.71
C GLY A 114 4.96 -9.86 13.18
N PHE A 115 4.00 -10.40 13.92
CA PHE A 115 4.11 -10.76 15.33
C PHE A 115 5.28 -11.73 15.59
N VAL A 116 5.42 -12.78 14.78
CA VAL A 116 6.56 -13.70 14.88
C VAL A 116 7.88 -13.00 14.53
N ARG A 117 7.88 -12.10 13.54
CA ARG A 117 9.09 -11.42 13.04
C ARG A 117 9.61 -10.32 13.97
N TYR A 118 8.71 -9.58 14.62
CA TYR A 118 9.04 -8.41 15.44
C TYR A 118 9.05 -8.70 16.96
N GLY A 119 9.16 -9.98 17.32
CA GLY A 119 9.40 -10.38 18.72
C GLY A 119 8.15 -10.42 19.58
N TRP A 120 7.05 -10.97 19.06
CA TRP A 120 5.81 -11.21 19.80
C TRP A 120 5.07 -9.92 20.21
N GLN A 121 5.15 -8.89 19.36
CA GLN A 121 4.41 -7.64 19.54
C GLN A 121 3.33 -7.51 18.47
N TRP A 122 2.10 -7.25 18.91
CA TRP A 122 0.96 -6.97 18.02
C TRP A 122 0.92 -5.48 17.69
N SER A 123 0.76 -5.16 16.41
CA SER A 123 0.55 -3.81 15.90
C SER A 123 -0.95 -3.53 15.73
N GLN A 124 -1.53 -2.89 16.74
CA GLN A 124 -2.87 -2.31 16.59
C GLN A 124 -2.94 -1.25 15.48
N PRO A 125 -1.92 -0.41 15.26
CA PRO A 125 -1.89 0.54 14.15
C PRO A 125 -1.96 -0.12 12.77
N ASP A 126 -1.23 -1.22 12.53
CA ASP A 126 -1.24 -1.96 11.27
C ASP A 126 -2.60 -2.59 11.00
N ILE A 127 -3.25 -3.21 12.00
CA ILE A 127 -4.61 -3.75 11.85
C ILE A 127 -5.60 -2.65 11.45
N ARG A 128 -5.50 -1.46 12.06
CA ARG A 128 -6.38 -0.31 11.74
C ARG A 128 -6.10 0.21 10.34
N SER A 129 -4.83 0.43 10.00
CA SER A 129 -4.39 0.88 8.68
C SER A 129 -4.82 -0.09 7.59
N GLY A 130 -4.62 -1.39 7.82
CA GLY A 130 -5.03 -2.44 6.90
C GLY A 130 -6.54 -2.54 6.73
N THR A 131 -7.32 -2.36 7.80
CA THR A 131 -8.79 -2.30 7.70
C THR A 131 -9.25 -1.11 6.85
N ILE A 132 -8.63 0.06 7.03
CA ILE A 132 -8.91 1.27 6.22
C ILE A 132 -8.52 1.01 4.76
N GLY A 133 -7.33 0.46 4.52
CA GLY A 133 -6.85 0.10 3.18
C GLY A 133 -7.81 -0.85 2.47
N ILE A 134 -8.26 -1.92 3.12
CA ILE A 134 -9.22 -2.89 2.55
C ILE A 134 -10.52 -2.20 2.15
N ARG A 135 -11.08 -1.36 3.03
CA ARG A 135 -12.33 -0.62 2.74
C ARG A 135 -12.12 0.34 1.56
N HIS A 136 -10.99 1.04 1.54
CA HIS A 136 -10.70 1.97 0.47
C HIS A 136 -10.47 1.27 -0.87
N GLY A 137 -9.75 0.15 -0.92
CA GLY A 137 -9.58 -0.67 -2.12
C GLY A 137 -10.91 -1.10 -2.73
N ARG A 138 -11.90 -1.42 -1.90
CA ARG A 138 -13.28 -1.70 -2.35
C ARG A 138 -13.98 -0.48 -2.93
N CYS A 139 -13.77 0.70 -2.35
CA CYS A 139 -14.28 1.95 -2.92
C CYS A 139 -13.62 2.24 -4.27
N VAL A 140 -12.30 2.11 -4.36
CA VAL A 140 -11.53 2.28 -5.62
C VAL A 140 -12.01 1.31 -6.68
N ARG A 141 -12.35 0.06 -6.35
CA ARG A 141 -12.94 -0.89 -7.31
C ARG A 141 -14.23 -0.38 -7.95
N LYS A 142 -15.01 0.43 -7.24
CA LYS A 142 -16.31 0.96 -7.71
C LYS A 142 -16.21 2.35 -8.31
N GLN A 143 -15.23 3.15 -7.87
CA GLN A 143 -15.15 4.60 -8.09
C GLN A 143 -13.77 5.04 -8.56
N GLY A 144 -12.95 4.10 -9.02
CA GLY A 144 -11.60 4.40 -9.47
C GLY A 144 -11.57 5.44 -10.59
N PRO A 145 -10.39 5.98 -10.88
CA PRO A 145 -10.20 6.90 -12.00
C PRO A 145 -10.70 6.30 -13.31
#